data_AF-A0A926T807-F1
#
_entry.id   AF-A0A926T807-F1
#
_cell.length_a   1.000
_cell.length_b   1.000
_cell.length_c   1.000
_cell.angle_alpha   90.00
_cell.angle_beta   90.00
_cell.angle_gamma   90.00
#
_symmetry.space_group_name_H-M   'P 1'
#
loop_
_entity.id
_entity.type
_entity.pdbx_description
1 polymer ?
#
loop_
_entity_poly.entity_id
_entity_poly.type
_entity_poly.pdbx_seq_one_letter_code
_entity_poly.pdbx_strand_id
1 'polypeptide(L)'
;MQSQASQPQMFQAPDAILAPASIAVSEQSEATSAEAAEPIWFRTRFVGSMVMYAGAQTVANYFDAHQDWFRRCAHPMKADPIGESGYALTVGRFGALGYQVEPKVGLDLLPQQDGVYLIKTIPVPNYTPPGYEVDFQAAQTFVEVPADLSDATQGQAGKLSTAMTRVEWKLDLAVGVCLPKFIRALPQSTIQNNGDRLLAQIVKQVSRCLTHKVQEDFHASLGKPALEFFKKQSSQKRNVATCEQCH
;
A
#
# COMPACT_ATOMS: atom_id res chain seq x y z
N MET A 1 31.94 -10.48 -11.22
CA MET A 1 31.66 -9.92 -9.87
C MET A 1 30.16 -9.79 -9.74
N GLN A 2 29.54 -10.62 -8.90
CA GLN A 2 28.09 -10.66 -8.74
C GLN A 2 27.66 -9.52 -7.81
N SER A 3 26.91 -8.56 -8.35
CA SER A 3 26.31 -7.47 -7.57
C SER A 3 25.04 -7.99 -6.90
N GLN A 4 25.09 -8.16 -5.58
CA GLN A 4 23.92 -8.42 -4.76
C GLN A 4 23.04 -7.16 -4.76
N ALA A 5 21.85 -7.25 -5.37
CA ALA A 5 20.82 -6.24 -5.20
C ALA A 5 20.23 -6.41 -3.80
N SER A 6 20.52 -5.47 -2.90
CA SER A 6 19.89 -5.38 -1.58
C SER A 6 18.37 -5.27 -1.75
N GLN A 7 17.65 -6.31 -1.32
CA GLN A 7 16.20 -6.25 -1.18
C GLN A 7 15.84 -5.14 -0.17
N PRO A 8 14.82 -4.31 -0.43
CA PRO A 8 14.31 -3.41 0.59
C PRO A 8 13.68 -4.25 1.70
N GLN A 9 14.43 -4.40 2.79
CA GLN A 9 13.96 -5.00 4.03
C GLN A 9 12.80 -4.14 4.53
N MET A 10 11.59 -4.73 4.61
CA MET A 10 10.54 -4.11 5.41
C MET A 10 11.01 -4.12 6.84
N PHE A 11 11.36 -2.93 7.31
CA PHE A 11 11.60 -2.65 8.70
C PHE A 11 10.38 -3.12 9.51
N GLN A 12 10.62 -4.00 10.48
CA GLN A 12 9.78 -4.04 11.67
C GLN A 12 9.76 -2.61 12.21
N ALA A 13 8.57 -2.03 12.38
CA ALA A 13 8.49 -0.73 13.03
C ALA A 13 9.31 -0.78 14.33
N PRO A 14 10.12 0.25 14.64
CA PRO A 14 10.83 0.24 15.88
C PRO A 14 9.76 0.31 16.97
N ASP A 15 9.92 -0.49 18.03
CA ASP A 15 9.21 -0.20 19.28
C ASP A 15 9.47 1.28 19.57
N ALA A 16 8.42 2.09 19.47
CA ALA A 16 8.51 3.48 19.84
C ALA A 16 8.84 3.49 21.33
N ILE A 17 10.10 3.79 21.66
CA ILE A 17 10.57 3.95 23.04
C ILE A 17 9.87 5.18 23.59
N LEU A 18 8.69 4.97 24.16
CA LEU A 18 8.16 5.82 25.21
C LEU A 18 8.70 5.26 26.52
N ALA A 19 9.42 6.10 27.27
CA ALA A 19 9.99 5.78 28.57
C ALA A 19 8.95 5.07 29.46
N PRO A 20 9.31 4.00 30.18
CA PRO A 20 8.36 3.24 30.97
C PRO A 20 7.96 4.03 32.21
N ALA A 21 6.68 4.38 32.32
CA ALA A 21 6.06 4.40 33.64
C ALA A 21 5.93 2.93 34.04
N SER A 22 6.74 2.50 35.00
CA SER A 22 6.75 1.12 35.51
C SER A 22 5.35 0.68 35.91
N ILE A 23 4.78 -0.22 35.11
CA ILE A 23 3.66 -1.06 35.53
C ILE A 23 4.16 -2.49 35.37
N ALA A 24 4.52 -3.12 36.48
CA ALA A 24 4.81 -4.54 36.52
C ALA A 24 3.51 -5.29 36.23
N VAL A 25 3.37 -5.85 35.03
CA VAL A 25 2.26 -6.75 34.69
C VAL A 25 2.83 -8.16 34.68
N SER A 26 2.39 -8.95 35.65
CA SER A 26 2.67 -10.38 35.71
C SER A 26 1.99 -11.09 34.54
N GLU A 27 2.71 -12.00 33.89
CA GLU A 27 2.17 -12.88 32.85
C GLU A 27 1.13 -13.82 33.49
N GLN A 28 -0.14 -13.49 33.32
CA GLN A 28 -1.23 -14.44 33.50
C GLN A 28 -1.96 -14.62 32.18
N SER A 29 -1.82 -15.84 31.68
CA SER A 29 -2.58 -16.42 30.58
C SER A 29 -4.06 -16.36 30.94
N GLU A 30 -4.85 -15.61 30.17
CA GLU A 30 -6.30 -15.57 30.34
C GLU A 30 -6.97 -15.76 28.97
N ALA A 31 -7.06 -17.01 28.56
CA ALA A 31 -8.12 -17.44 27.66
C ALA A 31 -9.38 -17.67 28.51
N THR A 32 -10.34 -16.74 28.54
CA THR A 32 -11.79 -17.05 28.69
C THR A 32 -12.67 -15.82 28.39
N SER A 33 -13.76 -16.05 27.64
CA SER A 33 -14.93 -15.17 27.39
C SER A 33 -14.71 -13.85 26.64
N ALA A 34 -14.77 -13.94 25.31
CA ALA A 34 -15.00 -12.79 24.44
C ALA A 34 -16.47 -12.35 24.54
N GLU A 35 -16.80 -11.49 25.51
CA GLU A 35 -17.76 -10.43 25.19
C GLU A 35 -17.13 -9.61 24.07
N ALA A 36 -17.67 -9.71 22.86
CA ALA A 36 -17.15 -9.00 21.70
C ALA A 36 -17.34 -7.50 21.92
N ALA A 37 -16.33 -6.87 22.51
CA ALA A 37 -16.30 -5.43 22.71
C ALA A 37 -16.44 -4.74 21.36
N GLU A 38 -17.29 -3.71 21.29
CA GLU A 38 -17.54 -3.00 20.02
C GLU A 38 -16.23 -2.53 19.37
N PRO A 39 -16.08 -2.65 18.05
CA PRO A 39 -14.86 -2.23 17.38
C PRO A 39 -14.66 -0.71 17.51
N ILE A 40 -13.43 -0.29 17.82
CA ILE A 40 -13.01 1.10 17.66
C ILE A 40 -12.54 1.28 16.21
N TRP A 41 -13.11 2.28 15.53
CA TRP A 41 -12.86 2.52 14.11
C TRP A 41 -11.78 3.56 13.90
N PHE A 42 -10.71 3.15 13.22
CA PHE A 42 -9.66 4.03 12.73
C PHE A 42 -9.88 4.33 11.26
N ARG A 43 -9.60 5.55 10.82
CA ARG A 43 -9.90 6.00 9.47
C ARG A 43 -8.73 6.76 8.89
N THR A 44 -8.50 6.56 7.60
CA THR A 44 -7.54 7.37 6.84
C THR A 44 -8.02 7.57 5.42
N ARG A 45 -7.65 8.72 4.87
CA ARG A 45 -7.81 9.04 3.45
C ARG A 45 -6.44 9.25 2.86
N PHE A 46 -6.20 8.65 1.71
CA PHE A 46 -4.94 8.77 1.01
C PHE A 46 -5.18 9.13 -0.44
N VAL A 47 -4.39 10.07 -0.96
CA VAL A 47 -4.35 10.42 -2.38
C VAL A 47 -2.94 10.18 -2.87
N GLY A 48 -2.82 9.50 -4.00
CA GLY A 48 -1.54 9.23 -4.62
C GLY A 48 -1.57 9.44 -6.11
N SER A 49 -0.38 9.55 -6.69
CA SER A 49 -0.21 9.50 -8.12
C SER A 49 1.11 8.84 -8.50
N MET A 50 1.15 8.27 -9.70
CA MET A 50 2.36 7.74 -10.30
C MET A 50 2.36 8.01 -11.78
N VAL A 51 3.55 8.07 -12.36
CA VAL A 51 3.73 8.30 -13.80
C VAL A 51 4.19 7.01 -14.44
N MET A 52 3.53 6.64 -15.53
CA MET A 52 3.88 5.55 -16.42
C MET A 52 4.32 6.14 -17.76
N TYR A 53 5.51 5.79 -18.25
CA TYR A 53 6.08 6.34 -19.48
C TYR A 53 5.55 5.63 -20.73
N ALA A 54 4.23 5.61 -20.87
CA ALA A 54 3.48 5.16 -22.04
C ALA A 54 2.12 5.87 -22.12
N GLY A 55 1.48 5.78 -23.28
CA GLY A 55 0.10 6.26 -23.47
C GLY A 55 -0.93 5.45 -22.65
N ALA A 56 -2.09 6.05 -22.42
CA ALA A 56 -3.10 5.58 -21.49
C ALA A 56 -3.61 4.18 -21.84
N GLN A 57 -3.76 3.85 -23.13
CA GLN A 57 -4.19 2.52 -23.54
C GLN A 57 -3.18 1.43 -23.17
N THR A 58 -1.89 1.70 -23.28
CA THR A 58 -0.85 0.71 -22.91
C THR A 58 -0.86 0.48 -21.40
N VAL A 59 -1.08 1.55 -20.63
CA VAL A 59 -1.20 1.48 -19.18
C VAL A 59 -2.48 0.75 -18.78
N ALA A 60 -3.62 1.04 -19.41
CA ALA A 60 -4.88 0.34 -19.21
C ALA A 60 -4.74 -1.17 -19.42
N ASN A 61 -4.18 -1.58 -20.55
CA ASN A 61 -3.96 -3.00 -20.84
C ASN A 61 -3.10 -3.69 -19.78
N TYR A 62 -2.09 -3.00 -19.25
CA TYR A 62 -1.29 -3.53 -18.15
C TYR A 62 -2.10 -3.66 -16.86
N PHE A 63 -2.89 -2.64 -16.48
CA PHE A 63 -3.72 -2.66 -15.27
C PHE A 63 -4.84 -3.70 -15.35
N ASP A 64 -5.44 -3.90 -16.52
CA ASP A 64 -6.46 -4.93 -16.75
C ASP A 64 -5.89 -6.35 -16.57
N ALA A 65 -4.59 -6.55 -16.81
CA ALA A 65 -3.89 -7.83 -16.62
C ALA A 65 -3.35 -8.01 -15.17
N HIS A 66 -4.08 -7.54 -14.16
CA HIS A 66 -3.63 -7.55 -12.76
C HIS A 66 -3.34 -8.95 -12.21
N GLN A 67 -3.91 -10.01 -12.79
CA GLN A 67 -3.59 -11.40 -12.43
C GLN A 67 -2.11 -11.72 -12.65
N ASP A 68 -1.48 -11.07 -13.63
CA ASP A 68 -0.08 -11.30 -13.94
C ASP A 68 0.83 -10.60 -12.93
N TRP A 69 0.61 -9.33 -12.64
CA TRP A 69 1.59 -8.50 -11.92
C TRP A 69 1.26 -8.24 -10.44
N PHE A 70 -0.01 -8.25 -10.02
CA PHE A 70 -0.40 -7.75 -8.70
C PHE A 70 0.29 -8.53 -7.57
N ARG A 71 0.31 -9.86 -7.66
CA ARG A 71 0.92 -10.73 -6.64
C ARG A 71 2.43 -10.56 -6.55
N ARG A 72 3.11 -10.32 -7.67
CA ARG A 72 4.56 -10.04 -7.70
C ARG A 72 4.86 -8.68 -7.04
N CYS A 73 4.06 -7.68 -7.37
CA CYS A 73 4.21 -6.32 -6.86
C CYS A 73 3.81 -6.19 -5.38
N ALA A 74 2.87 -7.00 -4.91
CA ALA A 74 2.39 -7.00 -3.54
C ALA A 74 3.43 -7.52 -2.53
N HIS A 75 4.41 -8.32 -2.95
CA HIS A 75 5.46 -8.80 -2.05
C HIS A 75 6.11 -7.61 -1.29
N PRO A 76 6.45 -7.72 0.00
CA PRO A 76 6.36 -8.89 0.86
C PRO A 76 4.97 -9.15 1.46
N MET A 77 3.95 -8.34 1.14
CA MET A 77 2.57 -8.70 1.46
C MET A 77 2.20 -9.99 0.73
N LYS A 78 1.33 -10.79 1.34
CA LYS A 78 0.83 -12.01 0.72
C LYS A 78 -0.49 -11.71 0.00
N ALA A 79 -0.54 -11.94 -1.30
CA ALA A 79 -1.74 -11.80 -2.11
C ALA A 79 -2.13 -13.17 -2.68
N ASP A 80 -3.20 -13.75 -2.12
CA ASP A 80 -3.78 -15.02 -2.59
C ASP A 80 -5.04 -14.71 -3.41
N PRO A 81 -5.21 -15.26 -4.62
CA PRO A 81 -6.37 -14.94 -5.46
C PRO A 81 -7.70 -15.44 -4.86
N ILE A 82 -8.77 -14.68 -5.09
CA ILE A 82 -10.17 -15.01 -4.81
C ILE A 82 -10.95 -14.81 -6.11
N GLY A 83 -11.25 -15.89 -6.84
CA GLY A 83 -11.91 -15.79 -8.14
C GLY A 83 -11.02 -15.12 -9.20
N GLU A 84 -11.63 -14.35 -10.10
CA GLU A 84 -10.96 -13.75 -11.26
C GLU A 84 -10.32 -12.38 -10.97
N SER A 85 -11.04 -11.53 -10.23
CA SER A 85 -10.66 -10.15 -9.92
C SER A 85 -10.26 -9.92 -8.44
N GLY A 86 -10.47 -10.92 -7.60
CA GLY A 86 -10.32 -10.79 -6.15
C GLY A 86 -8.98 -11.28 -5.60
N TYR A 87 -8.58 -10.74 -4.44
CA TYR A 87 -7.39 -11.15 -3.70
C TYR A 87 -7.58 -11.04 -2.18
N ALA A 88 -7.16 -12.06 -1.42
CA ALA A 88 -6.89 -11.94 0.00
C ALA A 88 -5.49 -11.35 0.19
N LEU A 89 -5.43 -10.08 0.60
CA LEU A 89 -4.19 -9.37 0.88
C LEU A 89 -3.88 -9.39 2.37
N THR A 90 -2.77 -10.01 2.76
CA THR A 90 -2.21 -9.96 4.12
C THR A 90 -1.07 -8.95 4.15
N VAL A 91 -1.27 -7.83 4.85
CA VAL A 91 -0.40 -6.65 4.76
C VAL A 91 0.91 -6.82 5.56
N GLY A 92 0.84 -7.55 6.67
CA GLY A 92 1.96 -7.75 7.61
C GLY A 92 1.53 -7.56 9.06
N ARG A 93 2.45 -7.72 10.01
CA ARG A 93 2.16 -7.58 11.45
C ARG A 93 2.35 -6.14 11.91
N PHE A 94 1.33 -5.59 12.58
CA PHE A 94 1.34 -4.25 13.16
C PHE A 94 0.85 -4.29 14.59
N GLY A 95 1.44 -3.49 15.47
CA GLY A 95 1.07 -3.51 16.88
C GLY A 95 1.75 -2.44 17.71
N ALA A 96 1.25 -2.26 18.92
CA ALA A 96 1.82 -1.42 19.97
C ALA A 96 1.38 -1.97 21.33
N LEU A 97 2.12 -1.65 22.40
CA LEU A 97 1.76 -2.04 23.77
C LEU A 97 1.54 -3.56 23.95
N GLY A 98 2.35 -4.38 23.26
CA GLY A 98 2.26 -5.85 23.33
C GLY A 98 1.06 -6.46 22.58
N TYR A 99 0.23 -5.66 21.91
CA TYR A 99 -0.87 -6.13 21.08
C TYR A 99 -0.50 -6.05 19.60
N GLN A 100 -0.56 -7.18 18.89
CA GLN A 100 -0.24 -7.27 17.47
C GLN A 100 -1.42 -7.85 16.67
N VAL A 101 -1.61 -7.31 15.46
CA VAL A 101 -2.60 -7.74 14.48
C VAL A 101 -1.91 -7.93 13.14
N GLU A 102 -2.26 -8.99 12.42
CA GLU A 102 -1.88 -9.19 11.03
C GLU A 102 -3.13 -9.06 10.14
N PRO A 103 -3.48 -7.85 9.67
CA PRO A 103 -4.68 -7.66 8.90
C PRO A 103 -4.59 -8.36 7.55
N LYS A 104 -5.60 -9.20 7.32
CA LYS A 104 -6.00 -9.75 6.03
C LYS A 104 -7.29 -9.10 5.57
N VAL A 105 -7.28 -8.54 4.36
CA VAL A 105 -8.41 -7.88 3.69
C VAL A 105 -8.68 -8.57 2.35
N GLY A 106 -9.94 -8.77 2.00
CA GLY A 106 -10.32 -9.20 0.65
C GLY A 106 -10.52 -7.97 -0.23
N LEU A 107 -9.86 -7.93 -1.38
CA LEU A 107 -9.93 -6.84 -2.35
C LEU A 107 -10.49 -7.37 -3.67
N ASP A 108 -11.38 -6.63 -4.31
CA ASP A 108 -11.90 -6.93 -5.65
C ASP A 108 -11.50 -5.80 -6.59
N LEU A 109 -10.60 -6.10 -7.53
CA LEU A 109 -10.09 -5.15 -8.53
C LEU A 109 -11.06 -5.17 -9.72
N LEU A 110 -12.03 -4.26 -9.70
CA LEU A 110 -13.08 -4.24 -10.71
C LEU A 110 -12.52 -3.81 -12.08
N PRO A 111 -13.05 -4.38 -13.19
CA PRO A 111 -12.78 -3.88 -14.52
C PRO A 111 -13.12 -2.39 -14.62
N GLN A 112 -12.37 -1.66 -15.44
CA GLN A 112 -12.63 -0.24 -15.62
C GLN A 112 -14.02 0.05 -16.19
N GLN A 113 -14.59 1.16 -15.74
CA GLN A 113 -15.80 1.76 -16.31
C GLN A 113 -15.50 3.23 -16.58
N ASP A 114 -15.62 3.67 -17.84
CA ASP A 114 -15.35 5.04 -18.27
C ASP A 114 -13.99 5.61 -17.80
N GLY A 115 -12.94 4.77 -17.83
CA GLY A 115 -11.59 5.14 -17.41
C GLY A 115 -11.37 5.23 -15.90
N VAL A 116 -12.35 4.80 -15.10
CA VAL A 116 -12.27 4.69 -13.65
C VAL A 116 -12.14 3.22 -13.27
N TYR A 117 -11.10 2.87 -12.50
CA TYR A 117 -11.01 1.55 -11.87
C TYR A 117 -11.36 1.68 -10.40
N LEU A 118 -12.10 0.71 -9.90
CA LEU A 118 -12.53 0.65 -8.51
C LEU A 118 -11.93 -0.58 -7.84
N ILE A 119 -11.54 -0.41 -6.57
CA ILE A 119 -11.15 -1.52 -5.71
C ILE A 119 -12.02 -1.45 -4.48
N LYS A 120 -12.75 -2.53 -4.19
CA LYS A 120 -13.65 -2.62 -3.04
C LYS A 120 -13.31 -3.80 -2.16
N THR A 121 -13.80 -3.77 -0.94
CA THR A 121 -13.70 -4.91 -0.03
C THR A 121 -14.64 -6.03 -0.46
N ILE A 122 -14.15 -7.27 -0.38
CA ILE A 122 -14.93 -8.49 -0.52
C ILE A 122 -14.65 -9.45 0.65
N PRO A 123 -15.59 -10.36 0.98
CA PRO A 123 -15.34 -11.39 1.98
C PRO A 123 -14.18 -12.31 1.57
N VAL A 124 -13.34 -12.67 2.52
CA VAL A 124 -12.31 -13.71 2.31
C VAL A 124 -12.93 -15.08 2.62
N PRO A 125 -12.96 -16.02 1.66
CA PRO A 125 -13.54 -17.34 1.89
C PRO A 125 -12.86 -18.09 3.04
N ASN A 126 -13.66 -18.77 3.86
CA ASN A 126 -13.19 -19.59 4.99
C ASN A 126 -12.29 -18.82 5.98
N TYR A 127 -12.51 -17.51 6.12
CA TYR A 127 -11.75 -16.66 7.02
C TYR A 127 -12.66 -15.77 7.85
N THR A 128 -12.51 -15.86 9.17
CA THR A 128 -13.14 -14.95 10.12
C THR A 128 -12.04 -14.09 10.73
N PRO A 129 -12.03 -12.77 10.48
CA PRO A 129 -11.07 -11.86 11.10
C PRO A 129 -11.07 -11.96 12.64
N PRO A 130 -9.92 -12.18 13.29
CA PRO A 130 -9.84 -12.22 14.74
C PRO A 130 -9.90 -10.80 15.33
N GLY A 131 -11.11 -10.34 15.66
CA GLY A 131 -11.30 -9.10 16.40
C GLY A 131 -10.94 -7.83 15.62
N TYR A 132 -11.05 -7.87 14.28
CA TYR A 132 -10.94 -6.67 13.46
C TYR A 132 -11.86 -6.75 12.24
N GLU A 133 -12.14 -5.61 11.62
CA GLU A 133 -12.87 -5.47 10.37
C GLU A 133 -12.18 -4.43 9.49
N VAL A 134 -12.25 -4.58 8.18
CA VAL A 134 -11.64 -3.64 7.22
C VAL A 134 -12.68 -3.25 6.18
N ASP A 135 -12.85 -1.95 5.98
CA ASP A 135 -13.57 -1.35 4.85
C ASP A 135 -12.57 -0.55 4.02
N PHE A 136 -12.26 -1.10 2.85
CA PHE A 136 -11.35 -0.57 1.84
C PHE A 136 -12.15 -0.18 0.60
N GLN A 137 -12.04 1.10 0.20
CA GLN A 137 -12.60 1.63 -1.04
C GLN A 137 -11.53 2.48 -1.74
N ALA A 138 -11.21 2.16 -2.99
CA ALA A 138 -10.32 2.96 -3.79
C ALA A 138 -10.87 3.20 -5.20
N ALA A 139 -10.51 4.35 -5.76
CA ALA A 139 -10.80 4.72 -7.13
C ALA A 139 -9.54 5.28 -7.78
N GLN A 140 -9.29 4.92 -9.04
CA GLN A 140 -8.16 5.41 -9.82
C GLN A 140 -8.56 5.81 -11.23
N THR A 141 -7.90 6.84 -11.76
CA THR A 141 -8.12 7.40 -13.11
C THR A 141 -6.81 7.62 -13.83
N PHE A 142 -6.82 7.45 -15.14
CA PHE A 142 -5.62 7.55 -15.98
C PHE A 142 -5.68 8.81 -16.83
N VAL A 143 -4.71 9.70 -16.65
CA VAL A 143 -4.63 10.98 -17.35
C VAL A 143 -3.41 10.97 -18.26
N GLU A 144 -3.65 10.88 -19.57
CA GLU A 144 -2.58 11.00 -20.55
C GLU A 144 -2.10 12.45 -20.65
N VAL A 145 -0.79 12.65 -20.62
CA VAL A 145 -0.14 13.95 -20.77
C VAL A 145 1.10 13.81 -21.69
N PRO A 146 1.49 14.88 -22.40
CA PRO A 146 2.71 14.85 -23.21
C PRO A 146 3.94 14.51 -22.34
N ALA A 147 4.78 13.59 -22.80
CA ALA A 147 6.02 13.29 -22.12
C ALA A 147 7.07 14.36 -22.47
N ASP A 148 7.62 15.02 -21.44
CA ASP A 148 8.81 15.85 -21.64
C ASP A 148 10.03 14.93 -21.77
N LEU A 149 10.43 14.69 -23.02
CA LEU A 149 11.57 13.83 -23.38
C LEU A 149 12.85 14.62 -23.62
N SER A 150 12.93 15.89 -23.18
CA SER A 150 14.12 16.74 -23.37
C SER A 150 15.42 16.13 -22.84
N ASP A 151 15.34 15.27 -21.81
CA ASP A 151 16.47 14.55 -21.20
C ASP A 151 16.73 13.14 -21.77
N ALA A 152 15.95 12.69 -22.76
CA ALA A 152 16.17 11.41 -23.44
C ALA A 152 17.39 11.52 -24.36
N THR A 153 18.40 10.69 -24.13
CA THR A 153 19.55 10.60 -25.06
C THR A 153 19.06 10.23 -26.47
N GLN A 154 19.68 10.80 -27.51
CA GLN A 154 19.24 10.69 -28.91
C GLN A 154 19.03 9.24 -29.41
N GLY A 155 19.65 8.23 -28.77
CA GLY A 155 19.44 6.80 -29.06
C GLY A 155 18.25 6.12 -28.35
N GLN A 156 17.65 6.77 -27.34
CA GLN A 156 16.49 6.28 -26.58
C GLN A 156 15.17 6.91 -27.06
N ALA A 157 15.22 8.14 -27.58
CA ALA A 157 14.05 8.90 -28.02
C ALA A 157 13.20 8.20 -29.10
N GLY A 158 13.80 7.38 -29.97
CA GLY A 158 13.07 6.65 -31.02
C GLY A 158 12.30 5.41 -30.55
N LYS A 159 12.44 4.99 -29.28
CA LYS A 159 11.78 3.80 -28.71
C LYS A 159 10.90 4.09 -27.48
N LEU A 160 10.97 5.31 -26.93
CA LEU A 160 10.13 5.74 -25.83
C LEU A 160 8.86 6.41 -26.35
N SER A 161 7.75 6.22 -25.63
CA SER A 161 6.50 6.89 -25.96
C SER A 161 6.65 8.40 -25.77
N THR A 162 6.13 9.18 -26.72
CA THR A 162 6.00 10.64 -26.60
C THR A 162 4.86 11.06 -25.65
N ALA A 163 4.10 10.08 -25.14
CA ALA A 163 3.06 10.26 -24.14
C ALA A 163 3.46 9.58 -22.83
N MET A 164 3.05 10.18 -21.70
CA MET A 164 3.10 9.56 -20.40
C MET A 164 1.71 9.60 -19.77
N THR A 165 1.40 8.63 -18.95
CA THR A 165 0.12 8.55 -18.25
C THR A 165 0.35 8.77 -16.77
N ARG A 166 -0.38 9.71 -16.19
CA ARG A 166 -0.48 9.85 -14.74
C ARG A 166 -1.65 9.00 -14.26
N VAL A 167 -1.34 8.00 -13.44
CA VAL A 167 -2.33 7.25 -12.69
C VAL A 167 -2.55 7.97 -11.38
N GLU A 168 -3.74 8.50 -11.16
CA GLU A 168 -4.15 9.18 -9.93
C GLU A 168 -5.13 8.30 -9.16
N TRP A 169 -5.00 8.23 -7.84
CA TRP A 169 -5.91 7.41 -7.04
C TRP A 169 -6.24 8.04 -5.70
N LYS A 170 -7.40 7.64 -5.18
CA LYS A 170 -7.89 7.93 -3.84
C LYS A 170 -8.22 6.63 -3.14
N LEU A 171 -7.90 6.57 -1.85
CA LEU A 171 -8.21 5.46 -0.96
C LEU A 171 -8.90 6.01 0.28
N ASP A 172 -10.10 5.52 0.54
CA ASP A 172 -10.81 5.63 1.80
C ASP A 172 -10.67 4.28 2.53
N LEU A 173 -10.02 4.29 3.69
CA LEU A 173 -9.79 3.08 4.50
C LEU A 173 -10.32 3.30 5.91
N ALA A 174 -11.16 2.39 6.36
CA ALA A 174 -11.59 2.27 7.75
C ALA A 174 -11.25 0.88 8.30
N VAL A 175 -10.72 0.83 9.52
CA VAL A 175 -10.37 -0.42 10.21
C VAL A 175 -10.99 -0.41 11.59
N GLY A 176 -11.92 -1.32 11.84
CA GLY A 176 -12.50 -1.57 13.15
C GLY A 176 -11.63 -2.57 13.92
N VAL A 177 -11.29 -2.29 15.18
CA VAL A 177 -10.50 -3.22 16.01
C VAL A 177 -11.14 -3.40 17.38
N CYS A 178 -11.37 -4.65 17.77
CA CYS A 178 -11.78 -5.05 19.10
C CYS A 178 -10.56 -5.05 20.03
N LEU A 179 -10.28 -3.89 20.63
CA LEU A 179 -9.13 -3.73 21.51
C LEU A 179 -9.32 -4.42 22.87
N PRO A 180 -8.27 -5.04 23.44
CA PRO A 180 -8.29 -5.57 24.80
C PRO A 180 -8.63 -4.52 25.86
N LYS A 181 -9.14 -4.98 27.02
CA LYS A 181 -9.55 -4.13 28.15
C LYS A 181 -8.46 -3.16 28.61
N PHE A 182 -7.19 -3.60 28.65
CA PHE A 182 -6.08 -2.75 29.10
C PHE A 182 -5.80 -1.56 28.17
N ILE A 183 -5.98 -1.72 26.85
CA ILE A 183 -5.84 -0.61 25.90
C ILE A 183 -7.05 0.32 26.01
N ARG A 184 -8.25 -0.24 26.20
CA ARG A 184 -9.49 0.53 26.41
C ARG A 184 -9.51 1.36 27.68
N ALA A 185 -8.61 1.10 28.64
CA ALA A 185 -8.44 1.93 29.83
C ALA A 185 -7.75 3.28 29.53
N LEU A 186 -7.12 3.42 28.36
CA LEU A 186 -6.54 4.69 27.92
C LEU A 186 -7.62 5.70 27.50
N PRO A 187 -7.35 7.02 27.54
CA PRO A 187 -8.27 8.01 27.02
C PRO A 187 -8.63 7.74 25.56
N GLN A 188 -9.92 7.85 25.22
CA GLN A 188 -10.41 7.57 23.87
C GLN A 188 -9.69 8.39 22.80
N SER A 189 -9.39 9.66 23.08
CA SER A 189 -8.64 10.54 22.18
C SER A 189 -7.21 10.03 21.91
N THR A 190 -6.55 9.46 22.91
CA THR A 190 -5.23 8.85 22.76
C THR A 190 -5.30 7.61 21.88
N ILE A 191 -6.29 6.74 22.11
CA ILE A 191 -6.50 5.53 21.29
C ILE A 191 -6.74 5.93 19.83
N GLN A 192 -7.67 6.86 19.60
CA GLN A 192 -8.05 7.33 18.27
C GLN A 192 -6.87 7.96 17.53
N ASN A 193 -6.20 8.95 18.14
CA ASN A 193 -5.11 9.68 17.50
C ASN A 193 -3.92 8.77 17.16
N ASN A 194 -3.57 7.85 18.06
CA ASN A 194 -2.47 6.91 17.79
C ASN A 194 -2.86 5.88 16.73
N GLY A 195 -4.09 5.35 16.76
CA GLY A 195 -4.58 4.40 15.77
C GLY A 195 -4.69 5.00 14.38
N ASP A 196 -5.27 6.19 14.23
CA ASP A 196 -5.38 6.89 12.95
C ASP A 196 -4.00 7.23 12.38
N ARG A 197 -3.07 7.70 13.23
CA ARG A 197 -1.69 7.99 12.83
C ARG A 197 -0.97 6.71 12.38
N LEU A 198 -1.10 5.61 13.12
CA LEU A 198 -0.50 4.33 12.78
C LEU A 198 -1.06 3.84 11.43
N LEU A 199 -2.39 3.86 11.26
CA LEU A 199 -3.05 3.47 10.02
C LEU A 199 -2.55 4.30 8.84
N ALA A 200 -2.44 5.62 9.00
CA ALA A 200 -1.91 6.51 7.98
C ALA A 200 -0.44 6.19 7.61
N GLN A 201 0.41 5.83 8.58
CA GLN A 201 1.79 5.41 8.30
C GLN A 201 1.85 4.11 7.53
N ILE A 202 1.04 3.12 7.91
CA ILE A 202 0.94 1.83 7.21
C ILE A 202 0.53 2.07 5.76
N VAL A 203 -0.56 2.81 5.53
CA VAL A 203 -1.06 3.13 4.18
C VAL A 203 0.00 3.86 3.37
N LYS A 204 0.69 4.85 3.96
CA LYS A 204 1.75 5.59 3.26
C LYS A 204 2.91 4.67 2.86
N GLN A 205 3.34 3.78 3.74
CA GLN A 205 4.44 2.86 3.46
C GLN A 205 4.07 1.84 2.38
N VAL A 206 2.92 1.19 2.54
CA VAL A 206 2.40 0.20 1.58
C VAL A 206 2.18 0.83 0.22
N SER A 207 1.52 2.00 0.17
CA SER A 207 1.25 2.70 -1.10
C SER A 207 2.54 3.07 -1.82
N ARG A 208 3.55 3.58 -1.10
CA ARG A 208 4.86 3.92 -1.70
C ARG A 208 5.58 2.70 -2.24
N CYS A 209 5.60 1.60 -1.48
CA CYS A 209 6.25 0.37 -1.90
C CYS A 209 5.58 -0.24 -3.13
N LEU A 210 4.25 -0.37 -3.08
CA LEU A 210 3.47 -0.94 -4.18
C LEU A 210 3.58 -0.08 -5.43
N THR A 211 3.44 1.24 -5.31
CA THR A 211 3.62 2.18 -6.43
C THR A 211 4.96 1.97 -7.13
N HIS A 212 6.06 1.94 -6.37
CA HIS A 212 7.38 1.74 -6.95
C HIS A 212 7.49 0.39 -7.67
N LYS A 213 6.97 -0.69 -7.07
CA LYS A 213 7.03 -2.03 -7.66
C LYS A 213 6.18 -2.15 -8.92
N VAL A 214 4.99 -1.57 -8.93
CA VAL A 214 4.12 -1.53 -10.10
C VAL A 214 4.78 -0.73 -11.22
N GLN A 215 5.37 0.43 -10.93
CA GLN A 215 6.13 1.18 -11.93
C GLN A 215 7.34 0.37 -12.43
N GLU A 216 8.09 -0.30 -11.57
CA GLU A 216 9.25 -1.10 -11.98
C GLU A 216 8.84 -2.30 -12.86
N ASP A 217 7.80 -3.06 -12.47
CA ASP A 217 7.27 -4.21 -13.24
C ASP A 217 6.71 -3.76 -14.59
N PHE A 218 5.95 -2.66 -14.62
CA PHE A 218 5.44 -2.06 -15.86
C PHE A 218 6.55 -1.65 -16.82
N HIS A 219 7.54 -0.88 -16.37
CA HIS A 219 8.61 -0.44 -17.28
C HIS A 219 9.53 -1.60 -17.68
N ALA A 220 9.64 -2.64 -16.85
CA ALA A 220 10.32 -3.88 -17.23
C ALA A 220 9.55 -4.65 -18.32
N SER A 221 8.21 -4.66 -18.28
CA SER A 221 7.38 -5.32 -19.32
C SER A 221 7.46 -4.63 -20.68
N LEU A 222 7.81 -3.34 -20.72
CA LEU A 222 8.11 -2.59 -21.94
C LEU A 222 9.55 -2.80 -22.46
N GLY A 223 10.42 -3.45 -21.68
CA GLY A 223 11.79 -3.80 -22.04
C GLY A 223 12.87 -2.95 -21.37
N LYS A 224 14.14 -3.38 -21.53
CA LYS A 224 15.31 -2.79 -20.85
C LYS A 224 15.44 -1.26 -21.00
N PRO A 225 15.26 -0.67 -22.20
CA PRO A 225 15.40 0.78 -22.36
C PRO A 225 14.39 1.59 -21.53
N ALA A 226 13.13 1.12 -21.48
CA ALA A 226 12.07 1.78 -20.71
C ALA A 226 12.36 1.69 -19.19
N LEU A 227 12.83 0.53 -18.73
CA LEU A 227 13.21 0.32 -17.34
C LEU A 227 14.40 1.21 -16.91
N GLU A 228 15.43 1.32 -17.75
CA GLU A 228 16.59 2.18 -17.48
C GLU A 228 16.20 3.66 -17.44
N PHE A 229 15.33 4.10 -18.36
CA PHE A 229 14.79 5.45 -18.35
C PHE A 229 14.01 5.74 -17.06
N PHE A 230 13.12 4.84 -16.65
CA PHE A 230 12.38 4.97 -15.38
C PHE A 230 13.32 5.05 -14.17
N LYS A 231 14.37 4.21 -14.11
CA LYS A 231 15.34 4.22 -13.01
C LYS A 231 16.14 5.52 -12.96
N LYS A 232 16.54 6.07 -14.11
CA LYS A 232 17.20 7.38 -14.20
C LYS A 232 16.31 8.49 -13.64
N GLN A 233 15.06 8.56 -14.11
CA GLN A 233 14.08 9.57 -13.68
C GLN A 233 13.74 9.47 -12.18
N SER A 234 13.55 8.26 -11.67
CA SER A 234 13.24 8.02 -10.25
C SER A 234 14.42 8.35 -9.32
N SER A 235 15.65 8.29 -9.83
CA SER A 235 16.85 8.66 -9.09
C SER A 235 17.04 10.18 -9.07
N GLN A 236 16.79 10.85 -10.20
CA GLN A 236 16.82 12.31 -10.30
C GLN A 236 15.76 12.96 -9.40
N LYS A 237 14.51 12.46 -9.40
CA LYS A 237 13.46 12.98 -8.50
C LYS A 237 13.77 12.77 -7.02
N ARG A 238 14.46 11.67 -6.65
CA ARG A 238 14.94 11.46 -5.28
C ARG A 238 16.04 12.44 -4.87
N ASN A 239 16.88 12.87 -5.81
CA ASN A 239 17.93 13.86 -5.55
C ASN A 239 17.40 15.30 -5.51
N VAL A 240 16.25 15.57 -6.13
CA VAL A 240 15.58 16.88 -6.10
C VAL A 240 14.62 17.01 -4.90
N ALA A 241 14.13 15.89 -4.34
CA ALA A 241 13.29 15.88 -3.14
C ALA A 241 14.08 16.13 -1.84
N THR A 242 14.81 17.25 -1.75
CA THR A 242 15.16 17.86 -0.47
C THR A 242 13.98 18.72 0.00
N CYS A 243 13.21 18.16 0.92
CA CYS A 243 12.34 18.82 1.89
C CYS A 243 11.74 20.18 1.47
N GLU A 244 10.58 20.14 0.81
CA GLU A 244 9.58 21.20 0.97
C GLU A 244 8.40 20.58 1.72
N GLN A 245 8.01 21.21 2.84
CA GLN A 245 6.94 20.85 3.79
C GLN A 245 7.36 20.08 5.05
N CYS A 246 8.21 20.71 5.85
CA CYS A 246 7.92 20.88 7.28
C CYS A 246 7.40 22.31 7.50
N HIS A 247 6.07 22.49 7.56
CA HIS A 247 5.44 23.65 8.17
C HIS A 247 4.18 23.19 8.88
#